data_AF-A0A673WN14-F1
#
_entry.id   AF-A0A673WN14-F1
#
_cell.length_a   1.000
_cell.length_b   1.000
_cell.length_c   1.000
_cell.angle_alpha   90.00
_cell.angle_beta   90.00
_cell.angle_gamma   90.00
#
_symmetry.space_group_name_H-M   'P 1'
#
loop_
_entity.id
_entity.type
_entity.pdbx_description
1 polymer ?
#
loop_
_entity_poly.entity_id
_entity_poly.type
_entity_poly.pdbx_seq_one_letter_code
_entity_poly.pdbx_strand_id
1 'polypeptide(L)'
;MSLVGALPFLKPRLSPSVSPGRQRRHTLPASEFRPLNTQDAISVFEIEKEAFISVSGDCPLHLDEVRHFLTLCPELSMGWFEEGRLVAFIIGSQWDQDRLTLDALTLHKPKGSTVHIHVLAVHRTFRQQGKGPILMWRYLQYLRCLPYVRRAVLMCEDFLVPFYQKSGFKVQGRCSITVASLTFTEMQYPVRGHALMRRNSEAIGFPQNVLLLEEQTQRLESVLLLEEQTQRLESVLLLEEPIQRSESALLLEEQTQRTEPEPADV
;
A
#
# COMPACT_ATOMS: atom_id res chain seq x y z
N MET A 1 -74.07 -40.53 21.46
CA MET A 1 -73.62 -40.65 20.06
C MET A 1 -73.57 -39.23 19.50
N SER A 2 -72.52 -38.67 18.91
CA SER A 2 -71.21 -39.13 18.48
C SER A 2 -70.25 -37.92 18.61
N LEU A 3 -69.00 -38.17 18.96
CA LEU A 3 -67.91 -37.21 19.02
C LEU A 3 -67.37 -36.95 17.60
N VAL A 4 -67.25 -35.68 17.18
CA VAL A 4 -66.30 -35.31 16.12
C VAL A 4 -65.60 -34.03 16.55
N GLY A 5 -64.40 -34.20 17.09
CA GLY A 5 -63.47 -33.11 17.38
C GLY A 5 -62.84 -32.59 16.09
N ALA A 6 -62.87 -31.28 15.90
CA ALA A 6 -62.08 -30.60 14.88
C ALA A 6 -60.68 -30.32 15.46
N LEU A 7 -59.66 -30.93 14.88
CA LEU A 7 -58.26 -30.74 15.23
C LEU A 7 -57.81 -29.29 14.95
N PRO A 8 -57.01 -28.67 15.84
CA PRO A 8 -56.41 -27.37 15.56
C PRO A 8 -55.31 -27.50 14.50
N PHE A 9 -55.33 -26.54 13.58
CA PHE A 9 -54.35 -26.33 12.52
C PHE A 9 -52.91 -26.36 13.08
N LEU A 10 -52.17 -27.43 12.79
CA LEU A 10 -50.75 -27.54 13.13
C LEU A 10 -49.96 -26.56 12.25
N LYS A 11 -49.48 -25.47 12.86
CA LYS A 11 -48.43 -24.62 12.30
C LYS A 11 -47.17 -25.48 12.05
N PRO A 12 -46.57 -25.47 10.86
CA PRO A 12 -45.26 -26.09 10.66
C PRO A 12 -44.23 -25.35 11.54
N ARG A 13 -43.73 -26.04 12.57
CA ARG A 13 -42.52 -25.62 13.27
C ARG A 13 -41.35 -25.88 12.35
N LEU A 14 -40.98 -24.89 11.54
CA LEU A 14 -39.65 -24.82 10.94
C LEU A 14 -38.65 -24.65 12.08
N SER A 15 -38.13 -25.75 12.60
CA SER A 15 -36.88 -25.73 13.34
C SER A 15 -35.80 -25.25 12.36
N PRO A 16 -35.04 -24.17 12.64
CA PRO A 16 -33.82 -23.95 11.91
C PRO A 16 -32.87 -25.07 12.33
N SER A 17 -32.78 -26.12 11.52
CA SER A 17 -31.66 -27.04 11.58
C SER A 17 -30.43 -26.22 11.19
N VAL A 18 -29.76 -25.62 12.18
CA VAL A 18 -28.43 -25.08 12.01
C VAL A 18 -27.54 -26.28 11.75
N SER A 19 -27.39 -26.64 10.48
CA SER A 19 -26.28 -27.47 10.05
C SER A 19 -25.01 -26.79 10.58
N PRO A 20 -24.13 -27.46 11.34
CA PRO A 20 -22.87 -26.87 11.75
C PRO A 20 -22.18 -26.43 10.46
N GLY A 21 -22.00 -25.12 10.31
CA GLY A 21 -21.55 -24.49 9.08
C GLY A 21 -20.33 -25.24 8.57
N ARG A 22 -20.49 -25.88 7.40
CA ARG A 22 -19.42 -26.60 6.71
C ARG A 22 -18.26 -25.61 6.56
N GLN A 23 -17.23 -25.71 7.40
CA GLN A 23 -16.07 -24.83 7.36
C GLN A 23 -15.52 -24.88 5.94
N ARG A 24 -15.67 -23.78 5.22
CA ARG A 24 -15.15 -23.62 3.87
C ARG A 24 -13.64 -23.74 4.02
N ARG A 25 -13.03 -24.69 3.30
CA ARG A 25 -11.57 -24.85 3.30
C ARG A 25 -10.93 -23.49 3.07
N HIS A 26 -10.11 -23.04 4.01
CA HIS A 26 -9.46 -21.74 3.95
C HIS A 26 -8.35 -21.82 2.89
N THR A 27 -8.61 -21.25 1.70
CA THR A 27 -7.55 -20.93 0.72
C THR A 27 -7.11 -19.49 0.96
N LEU A 28 -5.81 -19.22 0.82
CA LEU A 28 -5.32 -17.85 0.91
C LEU A 28 -5.95 -17.00 -0.20
N PRO A 29 -6.37 -15.76 0.10
CA PRO A 29 -6.87 -14.86 -0.93
C PRO A 29 -5.75 -14.52 -1.92
N ALA A 30 -6.09 -14.43 -3.20
CA ALA A 30 -5.14 -14.02 -4.24
C ALA A 30 -4.62 -12.59 -4.00
N SER A 31 -5.50 -11.68 -3.57
CA SER A 31 -5.14 -10.33 -3.14
C SER A 31 -6.01 -9.91 -1.96
N GLU A 32 -5.38 -9.32 -0.94
CA GLU A 32 -6.03 -8.83 0.26
C GLU A 32 -5.41 -7.51 0.70
N PHE A 33 -6.23 -6.61 1.24
CA PHE A 33 -5.74 -5.42 1.93
C PHE A 33 -6.37 -5.38 3.31
N ARG A 34 -5.54 -5.22 4.33
CA ARG A 34 -5.97 -5.21 5.73
C ARG A 34 -5.04 -4.35 6.59
N PRO A 35 -5.49 -3.92 7.77
CA PRO A 35 -4.58 -3.41 8.79
C PRO A 35 -3.48 -4.43 9.10
N LEU A 36 -2.28 -3.93 9.35
CA LEU A 36 -1.18 -4.74 9.83
C LEU A 36 -1.35 -5.05 11.31
N ASN A 37 -0.73 -6.13 11.76
CA ASN A 37 -0.61 -6.49 13.16
C ASN A 37 0.84 -6.84 13.50
N THR A 38 1.13 -7.08 14.78
CA THR A 38 2.49 -7.33 15.26
C THR A 38 3.16 -8.58 14.67
N GLN A 39 2.40 -9.53 14.12
CA GLN A 39 2.95 -10.70 13.40
C GLN A 39 3.52 -10.31 12.04
N ASP A 40 3.03 -9.22 11.42
CA ASP A 40 3.51 -8.72 10.14
C ASP A 40 4.83 -7.92 10.28
N ALA A 41 5.25 -7.58 11.50
CA ALA A 41 6.36 -6.67 11.76
C ALA A 41 7.69 -7.12 11.15
N ILE A 42 7.95 -8.43 11.10
CA ILE A 42 9.17 -8.97 10.47
C ILE A 42 9.13 -8.73 8.96
N SER A 43 8.02 -9.04 8.29
CA SER A 43 7.86 -8.83 6.85
C SER A 43 7.92 -7.34 6.48
N VAL A 44 7.36 -6.47 7.32
CA VAL A 44 7.51 -5.01 7.18
C VAL A 44 8.98 -4.62 7.21
N PHE A 45 9.70 -5.03 8.27
CA PHE A 45 11.10 -4.66 8.44
C PHE A 45 12.01 -5.22 7.33
N GLU A 46 11.73 -6.42 6.81
CA GLU A 46 12.44 -6.97 5.66
C GLU A 46 12.28 -6.13 4.40
N ILE A 47 11.05 -5.64 4.12
CA ILE A 47 10.79 -4.75 2.98
C ILE A 47 11.47 -3.39 3.21
N GLU A 48 11.43 -2.84 4.43
CA GLU A 48 12.13 -1.57 4.73
C GLU A 48 13.64 -1.68 4.55
N LYS A 49 14.24 -2.74 5.10
CA LYS A 49 15.68 -2.97 4.99
C LYS A 49 16.13 -3.03 3.53
N GLU A 50 15.36 -3.68 2.67
CA GLU A 50 15.68 -3.73 1.25
C GLU A 50 15.43 -2.38 0.55
N ALA A 51 14.37 -1.66 0.93
CA ALA A 51 14.00 -0.40 0.30
C ALA A 51 14.91 0.78 0.68
N PHE A 52 15.38 0.84 1.93
CA PHE A 52 16.01 2.04 2.50
C PHE A 52 17.47 1.85 2.89
N ILE A 53 17.86 0.72 3.51
CA ILE A 53 19.26 0.54 3.95
C ILE A 53 20.22 0.48 2.75
N SER A 54 19.79 -0.13 1.64
CA SER A 54 20.60 -0.18 0.42
C SER A 54 20.85 1.18 -0.23
N VAL A 55 20.07 2.21 0.12
CA VAL A 55 20.15 3.55 -0.48
C VAL A 55 20.69 4.59 0.52
N SER A 56 20.18 4.57 1.74
CA SER A 56 20.43 5.58 2.77
C SER A 56 21.26 5.09 3.95
N GLY A 57 21.48 3.77 4.06
CA GLY A 57 22.19 3.14 5.18
C GLY A 57 21.35 2.97 6.44
N ASP A 58 20.11 3.45 6.49
CA ASP A 58 19.22 3.36 7.65
C ASP A 58 17.76 3.07 7.22
N CYS A 59 16.92 2.60 8.16
CA CYS A 59 15.48 2.40 7.96
C CYS A 59 14.69 3.56 8.58
N PRO A 60 13.57 3.99 7.98
CA PRO A 60 12.63 4.91 8.62
C PRO A 60 12.09 4.37 9.95
N LEU A 61 11.81 3.05 10.04
CA LEU A 61 11.39 2.38 11.26
C LEU A 61 12.20 1.10 11.50
N HIS A 62 12.82 1.00 12.66
CA HIS A 62 13.42 -0.24 13.14
C HIS A 62 12.34 -1.23 13.60
N LEU A 63 12.69 -2.51 13.70
CA LEU A 63 11.75 -3.58 14.06
C LEU A 63 10.95 -3.29 15.35
N ASP A 64 11.59 -2.68 16.35
CA ASP A 64 10.93 -2.33 17.61
C ASP A 64 9.95 -1.16 17.46
N GLU A 65 10.26 -0.19 16.60
CA GLU A 65 9.39 0.94 16.26
C GLU A 65 8.20 0.50 15.41
N VAL A 66 8.42 -0.42 14.47
CA VAL A 66 7.34 -1.10 13.74
C VAL A 66 6.39 -1.78 14.72
N ARG A 67 6.91 -2.62 15.62
CA ARG A 67 6.10 -3.29 16.65
C ARG A 67 5.38 -2.30 17.55
N HIS A 68 6.04 -1.20 17.90
CA HIS A 68 5.47 -0.14 18.72
C HIS A 68 4.19 0.43 18.09
N PHE A 69 4.26 0.90 16.83
CA PHE A 69 3.09 1.45 16.14
C PHE A 69 2.01 0.42 15.86
N LEU A 70 2.38 -0.81 15.49
CA LEU A 70 1.41 -1.90 15.27
C LEU A 70 0.75 -2.38 16.57
N THR A 71 1.31 -2.05 17.73
CA THR A 71 0.68 -2.29 19.04
C THR A 71 -0.23 -1.13 19.44
N LEU A 72 0.20 0.11 19.23
CA LEU A 72 -0.54 1.30 19.68
C LEU A 72 -1.71 1.68 18.78
N CYS A 73 -1.49 1.67 17.46
CA CYS A 73 -2.46 2.15 16.48
C CYS A 73 -2.43 1.33 15.18
N PRO A 74 -2.69 0.00 15.24
CA PRO A 74 -2.72 -0.85 14.05
C PRO A 74 -3.76 -0.39 13.01
N GLU A 75 -4.83 0.28 13.44
CA GLU A 75 -5.83 0.86 12.55
C GLU A 75 -5.27 1.95 11.62
N LEU A 76 -4.15 2.57 11.96
CA LEU A 76 -3.47 3.54 11.10
C LEU A 76 -2.40 2.92 10.20
N SER A 77 -2.39 1.60 10.09
CA SER A 77 -1.55 0.85 9.15
C SER A 77 -2.38 0.19 8.05
N MET A 78 -1.76 -0.12 6.93
CA MET A 78 -2.39 -0.90 5.86
C MET A 78 -1.36 -1.71 5.10
N GLY A 79 -1.58 -3.01 4.98
CA GLY A 79 -0.80 -3.91 4.12
C GLY A 79 -1.60 -4.36 2.91
N TRP A 80 -0.90 -4.56 1.79
CA TRP A 80 -1.37 -5.31 0.63
C TRP A 80 -0.67 -6.67 0.64
N PHE A 81 -1.47 -7.73 0.69
CA PHE A 81 -1.04 -9.11 0.62
C PHE A 81 -1.41 -9.75 -0.71
N GLU A 82 -0.50 -10.51 -1.30
CA GLU A 82 -0.75 -11.38 -2.45
C GLU A 82 -0.40 -12.81 -2.07
N GLU A 83 -1.38 -13.71 -2.21
CA GLU A 83 -1.25 -15.12 -1.78
C GLU A 83 -0.73 -15.27 -0.34
N GLY A 84 -1.18 -14.37 0.55
CA GLY A 84 -0.78 -14.33 1.97
C GLY A 84 0.58 -13.69 2.25
N ARG A 85 1.30 -13.20 1.26
CA ARG A 85 2.60 -12.51 1.44
C ARG A 85 2.44 -11.00 1.37
N LEU A 86 3.05 -10.27 2.31
CA LEU A 86 3.06 -8.81 2.28
C LEU A 86 3.89 -8.32 1.10
N VAL A 87 3.29 -7.52 0.21
CA VAL A 87 3.97 -6.97 -0.98
C VAL A 87 4.14 -5.46 -0.93
N ALA A 88 3.31 -4.76 -0.15
CA ALA A 88 3.41 -3.33 0.07
C ALA A 88 2.73 -2.96 1.39
N PHE A 89 3.19 -1.90 2.04
CA PHE A 89 2.55 -1.44 3.27
C PHE A 89 2.69 0.06 3.51
N ILE A 90 1.83 0.57 4.39
CA ILE A 90 1.88 1.89 5.01
C ILE A 90 1.82 1.70 6.53
N ILE A 91 2.69 2.40 7.26
CA ILE A 91 2.58 2.59 8.71
C ILE A 91 2.40 4.08 8.98
N GLY A 92 1.40 4.40 9.78
CA GLY A 92 1.14 5.76 10.25
C GLY A 92 0.76 5.80 11.73
N SER A 93 0.75 7.02 12.27
CA SER A 93 0.31 7.30 13.64
C SER A 93 -0.39 8.67 13.71
N GLN A 94 -1.02 8.99 14.84
CA GLN A 94 -1.64 10.31 15.01
C GLN A 94 -0.62 11.35 15.46
N TRP A 95 -0.80 12.57 14.96
CA TRP A 95 -0.02 13.75 15.29
C TRP A 95 -0.94 14.93 15.63
N ASP A 96 -0.49 15.79 16.54
CA ASP A 96 -1.28 16.89 17.12
C ASP A 96 -0.72 18.29 16.84
N GLN A 97 0.41 18.41 16.13
CA GLN A 97 0.97 19.71 15.73
C GLN A 97 0.80 19.99 14.23
N ASP A 98 1.08 21.23 13.84
CA ASP A 98 0.94 21.68 12.46
C ASP A 98 2.06 21.21 11.54
N ARG A 99 3.27 21.07 12.08
CA ARG A 99 4.47 20.64 11.36
C ARG A 99 5.05 19.40 12.00
N LEU A 100 5.78 18.60 11.22
CA LEU A 100 6.49 17.44 11.73
C LEU A 100 7.74 17.87 12.50
N THR A 101 7.85 17.44 13.76
CA THR A 101 9.05 17.59 14.60
C THR A 101 9.69 16.22 14.84
N LEU A 102 10.90 16.18 15.40
CA LEU A 102 11.61 14.92 15.65
C LEU A 102 10.76 13.92 16.46
N ASP A 103 9.98 14.43 17.42
CA ASP A 103 9.03 13.67 18.21
C ASP A 103 7.99 12.90 17.36
N ALA A 104 7.64 13.41 16.18
CA ALA A 104 6.66 12.78 15.29
C ALA A 104 7.16 11.44 14.70
N LEU A 105 8.46 11.16 14.75
CA LEU A 105 9.03 9.89 14.28
C LEU A 105 8.70 8.72 15.21
N THR A 106 8.57 8.96 16.52
CA THR A 106 8.44 7.91 17.52
C THR A 106 7.15 7.99 18.33
N LEU A 107 6.46 9.14 18.34
CA LEU A 107 5.26 9.33 19.14
C LEU A 107 3.97 9.13 18.35
N HIS A 108 3.03 8.44 18.99
CA HIS A 108 1.61 8.45 18.63
C HIS A 108 0.84 9.40 19.57
N LYS A 109 0.07 10.34 19.01
CA LYS A 109 -0.74 11.34 19.74
C LYS A 109 -2.23 11.07 19.55
N PRO A 110 -2.91 10.27 20.40
CA PRO A 110 -4.28 9.79 20.15
C PRO A 110 -5.35 10.88 19.95
N LYS A 111 -5.11 12.07 20.51
CA LYS A 111 -6.01 13.24 20.41
C LYS A 111 -5.75 14.08 19.16
N GLY A 112 -4.70 13.76 18.41
CA GLY A 112 -4.31 14.44 17.18
C GLY A 112 -5.30 14.18 16.05
N SER A 113 -5.54 15.21 15.24
CA SER A 113 -6.39 15.12 14.05
C SER A 113 -5.60 14.93 12.75
N THR A 114 -4.29 14.78 12.85
CA THR A 114 -3.38 14.57 11.72
C THR A 114 -2.91 13.12 11.74
N VAL A 115 -2.86 12.45 10.60
CA VAL A 115 -2.17 11.17 10.45
C VAL A 115 -0.78 11.42 9.86
N HIS A 116 0.27 11.12 10.61
CA HIS A 116 1.63 11.08 10.10
C HIS A 116 1.87 9.71 9.44
N ILE A 117 2.15 9.69 8.15
CA ILE A 117 2.58 8.50 7.41
C ILE A 117 4.10 8.41 7.57
N HIS A 118 4.54 7.50 8.43
CA HIS A 118 5.96 7.28 8.71
C HIS A 118 6.68 6.66 7.52
N VAL A 119 6.02 5.71 6.86
CA VAL A 119 6.63 4.93 5.78
C VAL A 119 5.56 4.41 4.82
N LEU A 120 5.90 4.44 3.54
CA LEU A 120 5.27 3.70 2.45
C LEU A 120 6.38 2.93 1.75
N ALA A 121 6.26 1.61 1.66
CA ALA A 121 7.21 0.80 0.92
C ALA A 121 6.53 -0.31 0.13
N VAL A 122 7.15 -0.67 -0.99
CA VAL A 122 6.74 -1.75 -1.89
C VAL A 122 7.92 -2.69 -2.05
N HIS A 123 7.67 -3.99 -1.88
CA HIS A 123 8.64 -5.04 -2.10
C HIS A 123 9.21 -4.95 -3.52
N ARG A 124 10.54 -5.07 -3.68
CA ARG A 124 11.27 -4.78 -4.93
C ARG A 124 10.68 -5.40 -6.20
N THR A 125 10.26 -6.66 -6.13
CA THR A 125 9.72 -7.41 -7.29
C THR A 125 8.35 -6.93 -7.74
N PHE A 126 7.71 -6.07 -6.95
CA PHE A 126 6.38 -5.51 -7.20
C PHE A 126 6.40 -3.99 -7.39
N ARG A 127 7.61 -3.39 -7.48
CA ARG A 127 7.77 -1.97 -7.84
C ARG A 127 7.44 -1.75 -9.32
N GLN A 128 7.08 -0.52 -9.67
CA GLN A 128 6.70 -0.12 -11.03
C GLN A 128 5.48 -0.85 -11.62
N GLN A 129 4.68 -1.53 -10.79
CA GLN A 129 3.42 -2.18 -11.17
C GLN A 129 2.19 -1.43 -10.63
N GLY A 130 2.34 -0.13 -10.31
CA GLY A 130 1.25 0.69 -9.75
C GLY A 130 0.85 0.38 -8.30
N LYS A 131 1.54 -0.55 -7.61
CA LYS A 131 1.15 -0.95 -6.24
C LYS A 131 1.22 0.19 -5.21
N GLY A 132 2.27 1.02 -5.27
CA GLY A 132 2.45 2.17 -4.40
C GLY A 132 1.29 3.18 -4.50
N PRO A 133 0.99 3.70 -5.72
CA PRO A 133 -0.16 4.59 -5.93
C PRO A 133 -1.50 3.99 -5.49
N ILE A 134 -1.76 2.71 -5.81
CA ILE A 134 -3.01 2.04 -5.43
C ILE A 134 -3.14 1.91 -3.91
N LEU A 135 -2.06 1.52 -3.22
CA LEU A 135 -2.06 1.40 -1.77
C LEU A 135 -2.25 2.77 -1.11
N MET A 136 -1.56 3.80 -1.60
CA MET A 136 -1.71 5.19 -1.12
C MET A 136 -3.16 5.66 -1.29
N TRP A 137 -3.75 5.49 -2.48
CA TRP A 137 -5.15 5.87 -2.73
C TRP A 137 -6.09 5.15 -1.76
N ARG A 138 -5.93 3.83 -1.60
CA ARG A 138 -6.78 3.03 -0.70
C ARG A 138 -6.65 3.49 0.75
N TYR A 139 -5.43 3.80 1.18
CA TYR A 139 -5.17 4.32 2.51
C TYR A 139 -5.83 5.68 2.74
N LEU A 140 -5.70 6.62 1.79
CA LEU A 140 -6.37 7.92 1.87
C LEU A 140 -7.90 7.80 1.90
N GLN A 141 -8.48 6.87 1.12
CA GLN A 141 -9.92 6.59 1.20
C GLN A 141 -10.32 6.02 2.57
N TYR A 142 -9.51 5.11 3.11
CA TYR A 142 -9.72 4.59 4.46
C TYR A 142 -9.66 5.68 5.53
N LEU A 143 -8.73 6.63 5.44
CA LEU A 143 -8.65 7.75 6.40
C LEU A 143 -9.91 8.62 6.39
N ARG A 144 -10.63 8.73 5.27
CA ARG A 144 -11.93 9.43 5.22
C ARG A 144 -13.02 8.73 6.03
N CYS A 145 -12.86 7.45 6.34
CA CYS A 145 -13.78 6.71 7.21
C CYS A 145 -13.51 6.97 8.70
N LEU A 146 -12.36 7.56 9.06
CA LEU A 146 -12.01 7.89 10.42
C LEU A 146 -12.52 9.31 10.76
N PRO A 147 -13.46 9.47 11.72
CA PRO A 147 -14.12 10.76 11.97
C PRO A 147 -13.20 11.81 12.61
N TYR A 148 -12.11 11.38 13.24
CA TYR A 148 -11.14 12.24 13.92
C TYR A 148 -10.01 12.74 13.01
N VAL A 149 -9.82 12.15 11.82
CA VAL A 149 -8.73 12.49 10.90
C VAL A 149 -9.13 13.62 9.96
N ARG A 150 -8.37 14.72 9.97
CA ARG A 150 -8.62 15.92 9.15
C ARG A 150 -7.58 16.12 8.05
N ARG A 151 -6.38 15.58 8.23
CA ARG A 151 -5.30 15.60 7.23
C ARG A 151 -4.36 14.43 7.42
N ALA A 152 -3.69 14.04 6.35
CA ALA A 152 -2.51 13.19 6.39
C ALA A 152 -1.28 14.03 6.06
N VAL A 153 -0.15 13.74 6.69
CA VAL A 153 1.14 14.40 6.46
C VAL A 153 2.22 13.33 6.31
N LEU A 154 3.24 13.65 5.54
CA LEU A 154 4.44 12.85 5.39
C LEU A 154 5.62 13.77 5.07
N MET A 155 6.82 13.21 5.13
CA MET A 155 8.02 13.84 4.60
C MET A 155 8.66 12.91 3.58
N CYS A 156 9.21 13.46 2.50
CA CYS A 156 9.88 12.68 1.47
C CYS A 156 11.05 13.44 0.85
N GLU A 157 11.97 12.71 0.23
CA GLU A 157 13.03 13.32 -0.59
C GLU A 157 12.43 14.01 -1.83
N ASP A 158 13.17 14.97 -2.38
CA ASP A 158 12.65 15.86 -3.43
C ASP A 158 12.21 15.12 -4.70
N PHE A 159 12.88 14.01 -5.06
CA PHE A 159 12.53 13.21 -6.23
C PHE A 159 11.18 12.47 -6.09
N LEU A 160 10.67 12.28 -4.86
CA LEU A 160 9.36 11.67 -4.60
C LEU A 160 8.22 12.69 -4.53
N VAL A 161 8.51 13.99 -4.49
CA VAL A 161 7.47 15.04 -4.46
C VAL A 161 6.45 14.88 -5.61
N PRO A 162 6.85 14.62 -6.88
CA PRO A 162 5.89 14.42 -7.96
C PRO A 162 4.96 13.21 -7.74
N PHE A 163 5.46 12.13 -7.13
CA PHE A 163 4.66 10.95 -6.82
C PHE A 163 3.53 11.28 -5.83
N TYR A 164 3.86 12.00 -4.76
CA TYR A 164 2.87 12.38 -3.74
C TYR A 164 1.93 13.49 -4.23
N GLN A 165 2.40 14.41 -5.07
CA GLN A 165 1.54 15.41 -5.73
C GLN A 165 0.47 14.76 -6.60
N LYS A 166 0.84 13.74 -7.41
CA LYS A 166 -0.12 12.94 -8.17
C LYS A 166 -1.14 12.21 -7.28
N SER A 167 -0.74 11.86 -6.05
CA SER A 167 -1.64 11.29 -5.03
C SER A 167 -2.51 12.35 -4.32
N GLY A 168 -2.38 13.63 -4.68
CA GLY A 168 -3.15 14.76 -4.15
C GLY A 168 -2.51 15.50 -2.96
N PHE A 169 -1.27 15.17 -2.58
CA PHE A 169 -0.56 15.90 -1.53
C PHE A 169 -0.08 17.27 -2.03
N LYS A 170 -0.02 18.23 -1.10
CA LYS A 170 0.48 19.59 -1.32
C LYS A 170 1.76 19.83 -0.54
N VAL A 171 2.74 20.41 -1.18
CA VAL A 171 4.01 20.79 -0.56
C VAL A 171 3.77 21.84 0.54
N GLN A 172 4.33 21.61 1.73
CA GLN A 172 4.34 22.55 2.86
C GLN A 172 5.70 23.26 3.03
N GLY A 173 6.71 22.85 2.25
CA GLY A 173 8.08 23.35 2.33
C GLY A 173 9.03 22.36 3.00
N ARG A 174 10.25 22.81 3.31
CA ARG A 174 11.25 21.95 3.98
C ARG A 174 10.74 21.45 5.33
N CYS A 175 10.97 20.17 5.60
CA CYS A 175 10.75 19.56 6.90
C CYS A 175 11.86 20.01 7.87
N SER A 176 11.53 20.22 9.15
CA SER A 176 12.54 20.48 10.19
C SER A 176 13.35 19.24 10.59
N ILE A 177 12.88 18.05 10.19
CA ILE A 177 13.54 16.78 10.47
C ILE A 177 14.60 16.51 9.41
N THR A 178 15.78 16.11 9.86
CA THR A 178 16.87 15.58 9.02
C THR A 178 17.31 14.24 9.57
N VAL A 179 17.55 13.27 8.69
CA VAL A 179 18.05 11.93 9.05
C VAL A 179 19.39 11.74 8.36
N ALA A 180 20.47 11.62 9.14
CA ALA A 180 21.84 11.68 8.64
C ALA A 180 22.07 12.95 7.78
N SER A 181 22.41 12.79 6.50
CA SER A 181 22.59 13.88 5.53
C SER A 181 21.36 14.15 4.66
N LEU A 182 20.26 13.41 4.87
CA LEU A 182 19.05 13.53 4.08
C LEU A 182 18.17 14.67 4.57
N THR A 183 17.67 15.45 3.61
CA THR A 183 16.70 16.51 3.83
C THR A 183 15.39 16.17 3.15
N PHE A 184 14.28 16.50 3.81
CA PHE A 184 12.96 16.13 3.32
C PHE A 184 12.09 17.36 3.05
N THR A 185 11.20 17.22 2.08
CA THR A 185 10.09 18.13 1.85
C THR A 185 8.86 17.59 2.59
N GLU A 186 8.25 18.41 3.43
CA GLU A 186 7.00 18.07 4.13
C GLU A 186 5.81 18.26 3.19
N MET A 187 4.89 17.30 3.20
CA MET A 187 3.73 17.28 2.33
C MET A 187 2.45 16.98 3.12
N GLN A 188 1.33 17.58 2.71
CA GLN A 188 0.04 17.45 3.37
C GLN A 188 -1.07 17.09 2.38
N TYR A 189 -1.93 16.16 2.79
CA TYR A 189 -3.18 15.83 2.12
C TYR A 189 -4.38 16.18 3.03
N PRO A 190 -5.30 17.07 2.61
CA PRO A 190 -6.51 17.35 3.37
C PRO A 190 -7.51 16.19 3.25
N VAL A 191 -7.88 15.58 4.38
CA VAL A 191 -8.90 14.52 4.42
C VAL A 191 -10.27 15.18 4.53
N ARG A 192 -10.95 15.34 3.38
CA ARG A 192 -12.28 15.95 3.29
C ARG A 192 -13.37 14.89 3.17
N GLY A 193 -14.58 15.23 3.62
CA GLY A 193 -15.79 14.44 3.37
C GLY A 193 -15.76 13.06 3.99
N HIS A 194 -16.03 13.00 5.29
CA HIS A 194 -16.10 11.74 6.03
C HIS A 194 -17.20 10.85 5.44
N ALA A 195 -16.83 9.66 4.95
CA ALA A 195 -17.75 8.76 4.26
C ALA A 195 -18.94 8.37 5.16
N LEU A 196 -18.73 8.27 6.47
CA LEU A 196 -19.78 8.00 7.45
C LEU A 196 -20.77 9.17 7.60
N MET A 197 -20.31 10.42 7.51
CA MET A 197 -21.19 11.59 7.58
C MET A 197 -22.08 11.72 6.34
N ARG A 198 -21.68 11.17 5.19
CA ARG A 198 -22.49 11.21 3.96
C ARG A 198 -23.81 10.46 4.07
N ARG A 199 -23.89 9.37 4.86
CA ARG A 199 -25.15 8.60 5.03
C ARG A 199 -26.18 9.33 5.90
N ASN A 200 -25.75 10.24 6.78
CA ASN A 200 -26.65 11.06 7.59
C ASN A 200 -26.93 12.43 6.97
N SER A 201 -26.35 12.74 5.81
CA SER A 201 -26.41 14.08 5.17
C SER A 201 -27.39 14.17 3.99
N GLU A 202 -28.32 13.23 3.81
CA GLU A 202 -29.49 13.47 2.94
C GLU A 202 -30.33 14.70 3.40
N ALA A 203 -29.99 15.30 4.54
CA ALA A 203 -30.59 16.53 5.03
C ALA A 203 -29.95 17.85 4.54
N ILE A 204 -28.75 17.87 3.90
CA ILE A 204 -28.13 19.14 3.46
C ILE A 204 -27.49 18.99 2.08
N GLY A 205 -28.16 19.54 1.06
CA GLY A 205 -27.87 19.38 -0.36
C GLY A 205 -26.49 19.89 -0.80
N PHE A 206 -25.53 18.98 -0.89
CA PHE A 206 -24.32 19.15 -1.71
C PHE A 206 -24.46 18.33 -3.01
N PRO A 207 -24.19 18.90 -4.19
CA PRO A 207 -24.40 18.21 -5.46
C PRO A 207 -23.42 17.05 -5.62
N GLN A 208 -23.96 15.82 -5.65
CA GLN A 208 -23.22 14.55 -5.83
C GLN A 208 -22.38 14.49 -7.11
N ASN A 209 -22.71 15.30 -8.12
CA ASN A 209 -22.07 15.26 -9.45
C ASN A 209 -20.61 15.76 -9.46
N VAL A 210 -20.23 16.70 -8.60
CA VAL A 210 -18.86 17.26 -8.59
C VAL A 210 -17.84 16.25 -8.04
N LEU A 211 -18.27 15.41 -7.09
CA LEU A 211 -17.40 14.44 -6.41
C LEU A 211 -17.22 13.14 -7.19
N LEU A 212 -18.26 12.73 -7.93
CA LEU A 212 -18.19 11.60 -8.84
C LEU A 212 -17.20 11.90 -9.97
N LEU A 213 -17.20 13.14 -10.48
CA LEU A 213 -16.19 13.59 -11.43
C LEU A 213 -14.79 13.50 -10.84
N GLU A 214 -14.49 14.04 -9.65
CA GLU A 214 -13.15 13.91 -9.04
C GLU A 214 -12.68 12.45 -8.87
N GLU A 215 -13.58 11.56 -8.43
CA GLU A 215 -13.25 10.13 -8.27
C GLU A 215 -13.05 9.42 -9.62
N GLN A 216 -13.81 9.82 -10.66
CA GLN A 216 -13.62 9.33 -12.03
C GLN A 216 -12.34 9.90 -12.66
N THR A 217 -12.02 11.18 -12.46
CA THR A 217 -10.79 11.81 -12.95
C THR A 217 -9.57 11.17 -12.29
N GLN A 218 -9.60 10.94 -10.97
CA GLN A 218 -8.51 10.25 -10.27
C GLN A 218 -8.36 8.78 -10.70
N ARG A 219 -9.47 8.09 -10.97
CA ARG A 219 -9.44 6.75 -11.58
C ARG A 219 -8.79 6.78 -12.96
N LEU A 220 -9.20 7.72 -13.82
CA LEU A 220 -8.64 7.87 -15.17
C LEU A 220 -7.16 8.23 -15.12
N GLU A 221 -6.73 9.11 -14.21
CA GLU A 221 -5.31 9.43 -14.01
C GLU A 221 -4.50 8.21 -13.55
N SER A 222 -5.05 7.36 -12.68
CA SER A 222 -4.38 6.11 -12.28
C SER A 222 -4.28 5.07 -13.41
N VAL A 223 -5.27 5.03 -14.29
CA VAL A 223 -5.28 4.15 -15.47
C VAL A 223 -4.28 4.66 -16.52
N LEU A 224 -4.28 5.97 -16.80
CA LEU A 224 -3.32 6.59 -17.71
C LEU A 224 -1.88 6.42 -17.23
N LEU A 225 -1.64 6.47 -15.92
CA LEU A 225 -0.32 6.23 -15.35
C LEU A 225 0.12 4.76 -15.51
N LEU A 226 -0.82 3.80 -15.48
CA LEU A 226 -0.54 2.40 -15.78
C LEU A 226 -0.28 2.19 -17.28
N GLU A 227 -1.02 2.85 -18.17
CA GLU A 227 -0.82 2.77 -19.62
C GLU A 227 0.55 3.37 -20.03
N GLU A 228 0.96 4.50 -19.46
CA GLU A 228 2.27 5.12 -19.71
C GLU A 228 3.43 4.21 -19.26
N GLN A 229 3.27 3.49 -18.14
CA GLN A 229 4.26 2.50 -17.68
C GLN A 229 4.27 1.24 -18.57
N THR A 230 3.11 0.83 -19.07
CA THR A 230 2.98 -0.31 -19.99
C THR A 230 3.66 -0.01 -21.33
N GLN A 231 3.46 1.19 -21.89
CA GLN A 231 4.14 1.64 -23.11
C GLN A 231 5.67 1.75 -22.92
N ARG A 232 6.14 2.18 -21.74
CA ARG A 232 7.58 2.17 -21.42
C ARG A 232 8.15 0.75 -21.33
N LEU A 233 7.43 -0.20 -20.71
CA LEU A 233 7.86 -1.60 -20.64
C LEU A 233 7.90 -2.28 -22.02
N GLU A 234 6.91 -2.02 -22.89
CA GLU A 234 6.92 -2.50 -24.27
C GLU A 234 8.10 -1.92 -25.06
N SER A 235 8.45 -0.64 -24.84
CA SER A 235 9.63 -0.03 -25.48
C SER A 235 10.97 -0.61 -24.99
N VAL A 236 11.05 -1.09 -23.74
CA VAL A 236 12.25 -1.73 -23.20
C VAL A 236 12.38 -3.18 -23.67
N LEU A 237 11.27 -3.94 -23.71
CA LEU A 237 11.25 -5.31 -24.24
C LEU A 237 11.64 -5.36 -25.73
N LEU A 238 11.24 -4.36 -26.52
CA LEU A 238 11.66 -4.24 -27.93
C LEU A 238 13.16 -3.92 -28.10
N LEU A 239 13.86 -3.46 -27.06
CA LEU A 239 15.29 -3.18 -27.07
C LEU A 239 16.15 -4.31 -26.50
N GLU A 240 15.56 -5.33 -25.86
CA GLU A 240 16.29 -6.50 -25.32
C GLU A 240 16.40 -7.67 -26.31
N GLU A 241 15.51 -7.76 -27.30
CA GLU A 241 15.56 -8.72 -28.41
C GLU A 241 16.89 -8.75 -29.22
N PRO A 242 17.67 -7.66 -29.38
CA PRO A 242 18.97 -7.72 -30.06
C PRO A 242 20.12 -8.22 -29.18
N ILE A 243 20.02 -8.13 -27.85
CA ILE A 243 21.16 -8.33 -26.94
C ILE A 243 21.49 -9.83 -26.78
N GLN A 244 20.49 -10.70 -26.74
CA GLN A 244 20.70 -12.16 -26.63
C GLN A 244 21.36 -12.80 -27.86
N ARG A 245 21.22 -12.20 -29.05
CA ARG A 245 21.95 -12.66 -30.25
C ARG A 245 23.44 -12.36 -30.19
N SER A 246 23.87 -11.34 -29.45
CA SER A 246 25.29 -10.95 -29.32
C SER A 246 26.07 -11.85 -28.36
N GLU A 247 25.49 -12.21 -27.21
CA GLU A 247 26.16 -13.08 -26.22
C GLU A 247 26.31 -14.52 -26.72
N SER A 248 25.35 -15.00 -27.51
CA SER A 248 25.41 -16.31 -28.15
C SER A 248 26.57 -16.43 -29.16
N ALA A 249 26.92 -15.32 -29.83
CA ALA A 249 27.99 -15.29 -30.83
C ALA A 249 29.38 -15.24 -30.19
N LEU A 250 29.55 -14.51 -29.08
CA LEU A 250 30.83 -14.39 -28.38
C LEU A 250 31.26 -15.71 -27.70
N LEU A 251 30.32 -16.50 -27.21
CA LEU A 251 30.61 -17.81 -26.61
C LEU A 251 31.14 -18.85 -27.63
N LEU A 252 30.82 -18.70 -28.92
CA LEU A 252 31.32 -19.60 -29.98
C LEU A 252 32.74 -19.24 -30.43
N GLU A 253 33.13 -17.95 -30.39
CA GLU A 253 34.51 -17.54 -30.70
C GLU A 253 35.49 -17.96 -29.59
N GLU A 254 35.08 -17.90 -28.32
CA GLU A 254 35.96 -18.28 -27.20
C GLU A 254 36.27 -19.80 -27.15
N GLN A 255 35.37 -20.64 -27.66
CA GLN A 255 35.61 -22.09 -27.76
C GLN A 255 36.52 -22.48 -28.92
N THR A 256 36.63 -21.63 -29.95
CA THR A 256 37.44 -21.94 -31.15
C THR A 256 38.93 -21.62 -30.95
N GLN A 257 39.28 -20.76 -29.98
CA GLN A 257 40.67 -20.37 -29.69
C GLN A 257 41.40 -21.25 -28.66
N ARG A 258 40.75 -22.26 -28.05
CA ARG A 258 41.39 -23.17 -27.06
C ARG A 258 41.96 -24.48 -27.64
N THR A 259 42.00 -24.62 -28.96
CA THR A 259 42.55 -25.82 -29.63
C THR A 259 43.64 -25.43 -30.63
N GLU A 260 44.82 -25.09 -30.10
CA GLU A 260 46.08 -25.08 -30.86
C GLU A 260 47.06 -26.01 -30.11
N PRO A 261 47.56 -27.10 -30.73
CA PRO A 261 48.49 -28.01 -30.09
C PRO A 261 49.94 -27.50 -30.12
N GLU A 262 50.66 -27.72 -29.01
CA GLU A 262 52.09 -27.43 -28.82
C GLU A 262 52.97 -28.14 -29.88
N PRO A 263 54.05 -27.51 -30.40
CA PRO A 263 54.96 -28.18 -31.32
C PRO A 263 55.93 -29.10 -30.58
N ALA A 264 56.07 -30.33 -31.06
CA ALA A 264 57.06 -31.29 -30.58
C ALA A 264 58.46 -30.94 -31.13
N ASP A 265 59.41 -30.65 -30.23
CA ASP A 265 60.84 -30.51 -30.54
C ASP A 265 61.59 -31.81 -30.21
N VAL A 266 62.35 -32.29 -31.23
CA VAL A 266 63.50 -33.23 -31.27
C VAL A 266 63.29 -34.70 -30.87
#